data_AF-A0A1G8ENF5-F1
#
_entry.id   AF-A0A1G8ENF5-F1
#
_cell.length_a   1.000
_cell.length_b   1.000
_cell.length_c   1.000
_cell.angle_alpha   90.00
_cell.angle_beta   90.00
_cell.angle_gamma   90.00
#
_symmetry.space_group_name_H-M   'P 1'
#
loop_
_entity.id
_entity.type
_entity.pdbx_description
1 polymer ?
#
loop_
_entity_poly.entity_id
_entity_poly.type
_entity_poly.pdbx_seq_one_letter_code
_entity_poly.pdbx_strand_id
1 'polypeptide(L)' 'MGKQITVRKVLQALKDEGFIKSPNHKGKGSHQRYIHKDDPTRYADISYHHSGQVIPKGTLRSIERTSGVKF' A
#
# COMPACT_ATOMS: atom_id res chain seq x y z
N MET A 1 -3.85 -5.25 -22.28
CA MET A 1 -4.50 -5.16 -20.95
C MET A 1 -3.42 -4.86 -19.92
N GLY A 2 -3.54 -3.76 -19.17
CA GLY A 2 -2.57 -3.41 -18.12
C GLY A 2 -2.53 -4.50 -17.04
N LYS A 3 -1.33 -4.84 -16.55
CA LYS A 3 -1.13 -5.87 -15.51
C LYS A 3 -1.96 -5.49 -14.28
N GLN A 4 -2.98 -6.29 -13.97
CA GLN A 4 -3.79 -6.08 -12.77
C GLN A 4 -2.96 -6.48 -11.56
N ILE A 5 -2.70 -5.53 -10.66
CA ILE A 5 -1.97 -5.77 -9.42
C ILE A 5 -2.97 -5.87 -8.28
N THR A 6 -2.83 -6.93 -7.49
CA THR A 6 -3.68 -7.16 -6.33
C THR A 6 -3.09 -6.53 -5.08
N VAL A 7 -3.94 -6.27 -4.10
CA VAL A 7 -3.54 -5.79 -2.77
C VAL A 7 -2.47 -6.69 -2.16
N ARG A 8 -2.59 -8.01 -2.28
CA ARG A 8 -1.58 -8.97 -1.80
C ARG A 8 -0.20 -8.67 -2.36
N LYS A 9 -0.09 -8.38 -3.66
CA LYS A 9 1.21 -8.07 -4.30
C LYS A 9 1.78 -6.74 -3.82
N VAL A 10 0.93 -5.71 -3.71
CA VAL A 10 1.36 -4.40 -3.19
C VAL A 10 1.83 -4.51 -1.74
N LEU A 11 1.08 -5.21 -0.88
CA LEU A 11 1.47 -5.42 0.51
C LEU A 11 2.77 -6.21 0.64
N GLN A 12 2.99 -7.21 -0.21
CA GLN A 12 4.25 -7.96 -0.23
C GLN A 12 5.43 -7.06 -0.62
N ALA A 13 5.33 -6.33 -1.72
CA ALA A 13 6.39 -5.43 -2.17
C ALA A 13 6.67 -4.31 -1.15
N LEU A 14 5.64 -3.74 -0.54
CA LEU A 14 5.82 -2.76 0.54
C LEU A 14 6.52 -3.37 1.76
N LYS A 15 6.17 -4.60 2.15
CA LYS A 15 6.82 -5.29 3.25
C LYS A 15 8.30 -5.56 2.95
N ASP A 16 8.62 -5.99 1.72
CA ASP A 16 9.99 -6.27 1.28
C ASP A 16 10.83 -4.98 1.26
N GLU A 17 10.22 -3.83 0.96
CA GLU A 17 10.81 -2.49 1.07
C GLU A 17 10.91 -1.97 2.51
N GLY A 18 10.43 -2.71 3.53
CA GLY A 18 10.53 -2.29 4.93
C GLY A 18 9.39 -1.37 5.41
N PHE A 19 8.27 -1.32 4.70
CA PHE A 19 7.06 -0.68 5.21
C PHE A 19 6.38 -1.53 6.28
N ILE A 20 5.92 -0.85 7.32
CA ILE A 20 5.18 -1.42 8.44
C ILE A 20 3.81 -0.75 8.52
N LYS A 21 2.85 -1.45 9.14
CA LYS A 21 1.53 -0.87 9.38
C LYS A 21 1.66 0.29 10.37
N SER A 22 1.06 1.43 10.03
CA SER A 22 1.12 2.62 10.87
C SER A 22 0.43 2.36 12.22
N PRO A 23 1.12 2.60 13.36
CA PRO A 23 0.54 2.39 14.69
C PRO A 23 -0.56 3.40 15.02
N ASN A 24 -0.56 4.57 14.37
CA ASN A 24 -1.50 5.66 14.62
C ASN A 24 -2.83 5.47 13.87
N HIS A 25 -2.88 4.58 12.88
CA HIS A 25 -4.10 4.35 12.11
C HIS A 25 -4.96 3.25 12.77
N LYS A 26 -5.51 3.54 13.96
CA LYS A 26 -6.29 2.63 14.81
C LYS A 26 -7.75 2.37 14.36
N GLY A 27 -8.10 2.69 13.12
CA GLY A 27 -9.44 2.40 12.59
C GLY A 27 -9.58 0.93 12.17
N LYS A 28 -10.61 0.22 12.65
CA LYS A 28 -11.04 -1.11 12.12
C LYS A 28 -11.62 -1.03 10.69
N GLY A 29 -11.22 -0.02 9.91
CA GLY A 29 -11.73 0.23 8.57
C GLY A 29 -10.96 -0.53 7.50
N SER A 30 -11.51 -0.52 6.29
CA SER A 30 -10.84 -1.01 5.08
C SER A 30 -9.63 -0.16 4.70
N HIS A 31 -9.53 1.07 5.19
CA HIS A 31 -8.38 1.97 5.00
C HIS A 31 -7.25 1.65 5.97
N GLN A 32 -6.10 1.28 5.42
CA GLN A 32 -4.89 1.01 6.18
C GLN A 32 -3.74 1.84 5.62
N ARG A 33 -3.01 2.49 6.51
CA ARG A 33 -1.77 3.20 6.18
C ARG A 33 -0.56 2.38 6.55
N TYR A 34 0.37 2.27 5.61
CA TYR A 34 1.70 1.70 5.79
C TYR A 34 2.74 2.82 5.71
N ILE A 35 3.72 2.80 6.59
CA ILE A 35 4.80 3.79 6.68
C ILE A 35 6.14 3.07 6.60
N HIS A 36 7.14 3.68 5.96
CA HIS A 36 8.47 3.09 5.91
C HIS A 36 9.14 3.18 7.29
N LYS A 37 9.80 2.09 7.72
CA LYS A 37 10.39 2.01 9.07
C LYS A 37 11.51 3.04 9.31
N ASP A 38 12.27 3.37 8.26
CA ASP A 38 13.42 4.29 8.35
C ASP A 38 13.09 5.71 7.86
N ASP A 39 11.95 5.90 7.19
CA ASP A 39 11.58 7.20 6.59
C ASP A 39 10.06 7.43 6.69
N PRO A 40 9.59 8.19 7.69
CA PRO A 40 8.17 8.42 7.89
C PRO A 40 7.51 9.27 6.78
N THR A 41 8.29 9.90 5.88
CA THR A 41 7.74 10.66 4.74
C THR A 41 7.26 9.74 3.62
N ARG A 42 7.76 8.50 3.55
CA ARG A 42 7.30 7.47 2.62
C ARG A 42 6.14 6.70 3.23
N TYR A 43 4.97 6.80 2.61
CA TYR A 43 3.77 6.10 3.06
C TYR A 43 2.93 5.57 1.90
N ALA A 44 2.13 4.54 2.20
CA ALA A 44 1.15 3.97 1.29
C ALA A 44 -0.21 3.88 2.01
N ASP A 45 -1.21 4.55 1.44
CA ASP A 45 -2.59 4.44 1.90
C ASP A 45 -3.32 3.43 1.00
N ILE A 46 -3.84 2.37 1.61
CA ILE A 46 -4.45 1.25 0.88
C ILE A 46 -5.80 0.94 1.49
N SER A 47 -6.84 1.06 0.66
CA SER A 47 -8.21 0.68 1.01
C SER A 47 -8.54 -0.68 0.41
N TYR A 48 -8.83 -1.66 1.26
CA TYR A 48 -9.20 -3.00 0.80
C TYR A 48 -10.10 -3.75 1.79
N HIS A 49 -10.99 -4.59 1.24
CA HIS A 49 -11.81 -5.52 2.04
C HIS A 49 -11.21 -6.92 2.09
N HIS A 50 -10.49 -7.33 1.02
CA HIS A 50 -9.80 -8.61 0.94
C HIS A 50 -8.48 -8.48 0.15
N SER A 51 -7.51 -9.34 0.42
CA SER A 51 -6.16 -9.25 -0.15
C SER A 51 -6.09 -9.61 -1.65
N GLY A 52 -7.08 -10.34 -2.16
CA GLY A 52 -7.22 -10.67 -3.59
C GLY A 52 -7.75 -9.52 -4.45
N GLN A 53 -8.18 -8.41 -3.83
CA GLN A 53 -8.77 -7.28 -4.54
C GLN A 53 -7.75 -6.64 -5.50
N VAL A 54 -8.19 -6.30 -6.71
CA VAL A 54 -7.37 -5.58 -7.69
C VAL A 54 -7.34 -4.11 -7.32
N ILE A 55 -6.15 -3.51 -7.31
CA ILE A 55 -5.97 -2.08 -7.06
C ILE A 55 -6.23 -1.32 -8.36
N PRO A 56 -7.15 -0.34 -8.38
CA PRO A 56 -7.36 0.51 -9.54
C PRO A 56 -6.08 1.25 -9.94
N LYS A 57 -5.86 1.46 -11.24
CA LYS A 57 -4.64 2.10 -11.77
C LYS A 57 -4.35 3.47 -11.14
N GLY A 58 -5.39 4.27 -10.85
CA GLY A 58 -5.24 5.57 -10.19
C GLY A 58 -4.71 5.44 -8.76
N THR A 59 -5.27 4.50 -7.98
CA THR A 59 -4.81 4.18 -6.63
C THR A 59 -3.38 3.65 -6.65
N LEU A 60 -3.05 2.75 -7.59
CA LEU A 60 -1.70 2.22 -7.73
C LEU A 60 -0.69 3.35 -7.97
N ARG A 61 -0.95 4.24 -8.93
CA ARG A 61 -0.10 5.40 -9.21
C ARG A 61 0.07 6.34 -8.01
N SER A 62 -1.00 6.53 -7.24
CA SER A 62 -0.95 7.33 -6.02
C SER A 62 -0.01 6.68 -4.99
N ILE A 63 -0.11 5.37 -4.79
CA ILE A 63 0.77 4.61 -3.91
C ILE A 63 2.21 4.67 -4.40
N GLU A 64 2.47 4.48 -5.68
CA GLU A 64 3.83 4.58 -6.25
C GLU A 64 4.46 5.96 -5.98
N ARG A 65 3.67 7.02 -6.13
CA ARG A 65 4.11 8.39 -5.89
C ARG A 65 4.44 8.67 -4.42
N THR A 66 3.63 8.18 -3.48
CA THR A 66 3.83 8.48 -2.05
C THR A 66 4.80 7.51 -1.36
N SER A 67 4.88 6.27 -1.83
CA SER A 67 5.78 5.25 -1.26
C SER A 67 7.15 5.22 -1.96
N GLY A 68 7.25 5.71 -3.19
CA GLY A 68 8.46 5.58 -4.02
C GLY A 68 8.70 4.16 -4.54
N VAL A 69 7.79 3.21 -4.29
CA VAL A 69 7.89 1.80 -4.73
C VAL A 69 7.15 1.64 -6.05
N LYS A 70 7.72 0.90 -7.01
CA LYS A 70 7.08 0.58 -8.30
C LYS A 70 6.58 -0.87 -8.30
N PHE A 71 5.42 -1.12 -8.91
CA PHE A 71 4.76 -2.44 -8.89
C PHE A 71 4.54 -3.04 -10.29
#